data_AF-A0A5D4HBC8-F1
#
_entry.id   AF-A0A5D4HBC8-F1
#
_cell.length_a   1.000
_cell.length_b   1.000
_cell.length_c   1.000
_cell.angle_alpha   90.00
_cell.angle_beta   90.00
_cell.angle_gamma   90.00
#
_symmetry.space_group_name_H-M   'P 1'
#
loop_
_entity.id
_entity.type
_entity.pdbx_description
1 polymer ?
#
loop_
_entity_poly.entity_id
_entity_poly.type
_entity_poly.pdbx_seq_one_letter_code
_entity_poly.pdbx_strand_id
1 'polypeptide(L)'
;METNIAPELTNHYYEIAGLQLELRFPSTLNLDHILSSFISFRKEHSNGTSATVVTFMEEVVPLEEDWGTLRSDISLVWGDNFRFYEQENTFVTLIKHNIKDKQWMMKSTKDFRESRIYGKADDPRMGEFVSWLLMVVFGQVGLQHRLILIHASVIVYQEKQGVAFLGKSGTGKSTHSRLWLQHIPDTALLNDDNPVVRLEEDGRIMIYGTPWSGKTPCYKNKRVEFKGFVRLEQAPHNRFTWKKGMESLVTVLPSCTALRWNKDLFNAMTDTLSQLVDQVNVGHLECLPNADAAQISYKAFFEEQS
;
A
#
# COMPACT_ATOMS: atom_id res chain seq x y z
N MET A 1 39.23 22.64 7.68
CA MET A 1 38.91 21.31 7.15
C MET A 1 37.96 20.68 8.15
N GLU A 2 36.66 20.89 8.00
CA GLU A 2 35.68 20.13 8.77
C GLU A 2 35.65 18.73 8.18
N THR A 3 36.10 17.75 8.97
CA THR A 3 35.94 16.33 8.65
C THR A 3 34.45 16.05 8.63
N ASN A 4 33.89 16.00 7.41
CA ASN A 4 32.52 15.59 7.15
C ASN A 4 32.41 14.08 7.43
N ILE A 5 32.33 13.72 8.70
CA ILE A 5 32.13 12.33 9.14
C ILE A 5 30.70 11.99 8.72
N ALA A 6 30.56 11.06 7.77
CA ALA A 6 29.25 10.56 7.38
C ALA A 6 28.48 10.11 8.64
N PRO A 7 27.21 10.49 8.79
CA PRO A 7 26.45 10.18 10.00
C PRO A 7 26.38 8.66 10.22
N GLU A 8 26.57 8.23 11.46
CA GLU A 8 26.42 6.83 11.85
C GLU A 8 24.96 6.40 11.63
N LEU A 9 24.77 5.35 10.82
CA LEU A 9 23.45 4.80 10.52
C LEU A 9 23.07 3.74 11.55
N THR A 10 21.85 3.84 12.07
CA THR A 10 21.22 2.82 12.91
C THR A 10 20.19 2.02 12.13
N ASN A 11 20.12 0.73 12.42
CA ASN A 11 19.14 -0.18 11.82
C ASN A 11 17.84 -0.16 12.64
N HIS A 12 16.71 -0.06 11.95
CA HIS A 12 15.37 -0.14 12.51
C HIS A 12 14.56 -1.19 11.75
N TYR A 13 13.88 -2.06 12.48
CA TYR A 13 13.16 -3.20 11.90
C TYR A 13 11.65 -3.01 12.07
N TYR A 14 10.93 -3.26 10.98
CA TYR A 14 9.48 -3.27 10.94
C TYR A 14 8.99 -4.56 10.30
N GLU A 15 7.83 -5.05 10.72
CA GLU A 15 7.19 -6.20 10.09
C GLU A 15 5.78 -5.80 9.65
N ILE A 16 5.55 -5.82 8.34
CA ILE A 16 4.29 -5.44 7.73
C ILE A 16 3.78 -6.65 6.94
N ALA A 17 2.61 -7.15 7.33
CA ALA A 17 2.00 -8.32 6.70
C ALA A 17 2.94 -9.53 6.57
N GLY A 18 3.80 -9.74 7.58
CA GLY A 18 4.76 -10.84 7.66
C GLY A 18 6.01 -10.68 6.77
N LEU A 19 6.28 -9.49 6.24
CA LEU A 19 7.55 -9.16 5.58
C LEU A 19 8.34 -8.19 6.45
N GLN A 20 9.62 -8.48 6.65
CA GLN A 20 10.53 -7.59 7.38
C GLN A 20 11.05 -6.48 6.46
N LEU A 21 10.90 -5.24 6.92
CA LEU A 21 11.43 -4.03 6.33
C LEU A 21 12.53 -3.49 7.25
N GLU A 22 13.74 -3.35 6.73
CA GLU A 22 14.88 -2.75 7.45
C GLU A 22 15.10 -1.33 6.96
N LEU A 23 15.10 -0.38 7.89
CA LEU A 23 15.39 1.02 7.64
C LEU A 23 16.74 1.37 8.26
N ARG A 24 17.63 1.96 7.47
CA ARG A 24 18.95 2.46 7.91
C ARG A 24 18.94 3.98 7.86
N PHE A 25 18.89 4.62 9.01
CA PHE A 25 18.77 6.08 9.14
C PHE A 25 19.82 6.63 10.11
N PRO A 26 20.21 7.92 10.00
CA PRO A 26 21.09 8.55 10.97
C PRO A 26 20.57 8.40 12.41
N SER A 27 21.46 8.06 13.33
CA SER A 27 21.15 7.87 14.76
C SER A 27 20.56 9.10 15.45
N THR A 28 20.76 10.29 14.85
CA THR A 28 20.21 11.57 15.31
C THR A 28 18.72 11.74 15.03
N LEU A 29 18.13 10.92 14.15
CA LEU A 29 16.72 11.02 13.75
C LEU A 29 15.83 10.11 14.59
N ASN A 30 14.73 10.68 15.12
CA ASN A 30 13.73 9.91 15.82
C ASN A 30 12.67 9.37 14.85
N LEU A 31 12.82 8.11 14.42
CA LEU A 31 11.89 7.48 13.48
C LEU A 31 10.48 7.28 14.03
N ASP A 32 10.27 7.15 15.35
CA ASP A 32 8.90 7.05 15.88
C ASP A 32 8.14 8.38 15.69
N HIS A 33 8.86 9.50 15.70
CA HIS A 33 8.27 10.81 15.39
C HIS A 33 8.03 10.98 13.89
N ILE A 34 9.03 10.64 13.06
CA ILE A 34 8.98 10.82 11.60
C ILE A 34 7.96 9.86 10.95
N LEU A 35 7.89 8.62 11.43
CA LEU A 35 7.04 7.54 10.91
C LEU A 35 6.07 7.05 11.99
N SER A 36 5.31 7.97 12.58
CA SER A 36 4.35 7.65 13.65
C SER A 36 3.34 6.55 13.30
N SER A 37 2.97 6.41 12.02
CA SER A 37 2.09 5.33 11.55
C SER A 37 2.73 3.94 11.57
N PHE A 38 4.06 3.85 11.66
CA PHE A 38 4.83 2.60 11.67
C PHE A 38 5.09 2.06 13.07
N ILE A 39 4.79 2.82 14.14
CA ILE A 39 5.08 2.43 15.53
C ILE A 39 4.52 1.05 15.87
N SER A 40 3.28 0.76 15.47
CA SER A 40 2.61 -0.53 15.74
C SER A 40 3.19 -1.72 14.96
N PHE A 41 4.08 -1.46 14.01
CA PHE A 41 4.74 -2.46 13.16
C PHE A 41 6.21 -2.67 13.53
N ARG A 42 6.74 -1.93 14.52
CA ARG A 42 8.14 -1.99 14.93
C ARG A 42 8.49 -3.35 15.56
N LYS A 43 9.73 -3.79 15.32
CA LYS A 43 10.35 -4.96 15.95
C LYS A 43 11.66 -4.54 16.61
N GLU A 44 11.98 -5.19 17.73
CA GLU A 44 13.22 -4.91 18.47
C GLU A 44 14.47 -5.45 17.73
N HIS A 45 14.31 -6.56 17.02
CA HIS A 45 15.40 -7.28 16.36
C HIS A 45 15.05 -7.73 14.94
N SER A 46 16.07 -7.95 14.12
CA SER A 46 15.91 -8.64 12.84
C SER A 46 15.44 -10.08 13.06
N ASN A 47 14.66 -10.60 12.11
CA ASN A 47 14.23 -12.01 12.08
C ASN A 47 15.09 -12.84 11.11
N GLY A 48 16.22 -12.29 10.65
CA GLY A 48 17.18 -12.96 9.76
C GLY A 48 17.29 -12.26 8.41
N THR A 49 16.23 -12.35 7.59
CA THR A 49 16.27 -11.85 6.20
C THR A 49 15.19 -10.79 5.98
N SER A 50 15.62 -9.55 5.81
CA SER A 50 14.78 -8.43 5.38
C SER A 50 14.29 -8.66 3.94
N ALA A 51 12.98 -8.51 3.70
CA ALA A 51 12.42 -8.52 2.35
C ALA A 51 12.95 -7.32 1.54
N THR A 52 13.15 -6.19 2.21
CA THR A 52 13.81 -5.02 1.64
C THR A 52 14.56 -4.22 2.69
N VAL A 53 15.64 -3.58 2.25
CA VAL A 53 16.48 -2.68 3.02
C VAL A 53 16.42 -1.30 2.38
N VAL A 54 16.06 -0.29 3.17
CA VAL A 54 15.97 1.10 2.72
C VAL A 54 16.94 1.95 3.53
N THR A 55 17.88 2.59 2.85
CA THR A 55 18.89 3.45 3.46
C THR A 55 18.59 4.91 3.16
N PHE A 56 18.57 5.76 4.19
CA PHE A 56 18.47 7.20 4.01
C PHE A 56 19.85 7.83 3.86
N MET A 57 19.97 8.70 2.86
CA MET A 57 21.18 9.42 2.51
C MET A 57 20.89 10.92 2.62
N GLU A 58 21.51 11.59 3.60
CA GLU A 58 21.39 13.04 3.78
C GLU A 58 22.33 13.79 2.82
N GLU A 59 22.13 13.58 1.54
CA GLU A 59 22.96 14.12 0.46
C GLU A 59 22.10 15.00 -0.46
N VAL A 60 22.76 15.87 -1.22
CA VAL A 60 22.08 16.58 -2.30
C VAL A 60 21.61 15.53 -3.30
N VAL A 61 20.35 15.63 -3.76
CA VAL A 61 19.84 14.78 -4.83
C VAL A 61 20.81 14.86 -6.01
N PRO A 62 21.38 13.72 -6.46
CA PRO A 62 22.36 13.71 -7.53
C PRO A 62 21.88 14.51 -8.74
N LEU A 63 22.77 15.34 -9.32
CA LEU A 63 22.47 16.14 -10.50
C LEU A 63 22.02 15.25 -11.67
N GLU A 64 21.18 15.84 -12.53
CA GLU A 64 20.50 15.17 -13.64
C GLU A 64 21.50 14.78 -14.75
N GLU A 65 22.21 13.66 -14.59
CA GLU A 65 22.93 12.99 -15.66
C GLU A 65 22.38 11.55 -15.79
N ASP A 66 21.75 11.27 -16.93
CA ASP A 66 21.24 9.96 -17.36
C ASP A 66 20.31 9.23 -16.38
N TRP A 67 19.28 9.91 -15.84
CA TRP A 67 18.21 9.27 -15.04
C TRP A 67 17.46 8.14 -15.78
N GLY A 68 17.72 7.97 -17.07
CA GLY A 68 17.23 6.88 -17.89
C GLY A 68 15.93 7.24 -18.60
N THR A 69 15.15 6.21 -18.94
CA THR A 69 13.89 6.41 -19.67
C THR A 69 12.78 6.80 -18.69
N LEU A 70 12.11 7.93 -18.94
CA LEU A 70 10.90 8.29 -18.19
C LEU A 70 9.79 7.27 -18.47
N ARG A 71 9.31 6.60 -17.42
CA ARG A 71 8.25 5.59 -17.50
C ARG A 71 6.90 6.11 -17.01
N SER A 72 6.90 7.06 -16.08
CA SER A 72 5.67 7.68 -15.59
C SER A 72 5.93 9.05 -14.99
N ASP A 73 5.00 9.96 -15.20
CA ASP A 73 4.93 11.29 -14.58
C ASP A 73 3.56 11.55 -13.93
N ILE A 74 2.76 10.50 -13.76
CA ILE A 74 1.40 10.57 -13.21
C ILE A 74 1.44 10.12 -11.75
N SER A 75 1.01 10.99 -10.84
CA SER A 75 0.77 10.64 -9.43
C SER A 75 -0.47 11.33 -8.90
N LEU A 76 -1.36 10.57 -8.25
CA LEU A 76 -2.52 11.14 -7.55
C LEU A 76 -2.12 11.92 -6.29
N VAL A 77 -0.99 11.57 -5.68
CA VAL A 77 -0.51 12.18 -4.43
C VAL A 77 0.33 13.42 -4.71
N TRP A 78 1.20 13.35 -5.71
CA TRP A 78 2.21 14.38 -5.97
C TRP A 78 1.94 15.22 -7.22
N GLY A 79 0.94 14.86 -8.04
CA GLY A 79 0.61 15.55 -9.28
C GLY A 79 1.82 15.66 -10.21
N ASP A 80 1.98 16.84 -10.83
CA ASP A 80 3.06 17.15 -11.78
C ASP A 80 4.46 17.12 -11.16
N ASN A 81 4.58 16.99 -9.83
CA ASN A 81 5.86 16.93 -9.15
C ASN A 81 6.51 15.54 -9.21
N PHE A 82 5.78 14.49 -9.60
CA PHE A 82 6.30 13.13 -9.61
C PHE A 82 6.95 12.76 -10.94
N ARG A 83 8.09 12.07 -10.88
CA ARG A 83 8.68 11.40 -12.04
C ARG A 83 9.19 10.02 -11.64
N PHE A 84 9.05 9.05 -12.52
CA PHE A 84 9.54 7.69 -12.37
C PHE A 84 10.34 7.30 -13.60
N TYR A 85 11.62 7.03 -13.41
CA TYR A 85 12.55 6.67 -14.46
C TYR A 85 13.05 5.24 -14.32
N GLU A 86 13.47 4.69 -15.44
CA GLU A 86 14.08 3.38 -15.56
C GLU A 86 15.50 3.49 -16.14
N GLN A 87 16.47 3.01 -15.36
CA GLN A 87 17.83 2.75 -15.79
C GLN A 87 18.03 1.23 -16.03
N GLU A 88 19.18 0.83 -16.57
CA GLU A 88 19.51 -0.57 -16.84
C GLU A 88 19.28 -1.46 -15.61
N ASN A 89 19.88 -1.11 -14.47
CA ASN A 89 19.87 -1.94 -13.26
C ASN A 89 19.01 -1.39 -12.11
N THR A 90 18.41 -0.21 -12.27
CA THR A 90 17.67 0.46 -11.18
C THR A 90 16.44 1.21 -11.66
N PHE A 91 15.58 1.55 -10.69
CA PHE A 91 14.52 2.53 -10.85
C PHE A 91 14.84 3.80 -10.06
N VAL A 92 14.42 4.94 -10.60
CA VAL A 92 14.57 6.24 -9.93
C VAL A 92 13.20 6.88 -9.80
N THR A 93 12.79 7.11 -8.56
CA THR A 93 11.59 7.89 -8.23
C THR A 93 12.02 9.27 -7.78
N LEU A 94 11.44 10.32 -8.35
CA LEU A 94 11.69 11.71 -8.01
C LEU A 94 10.38 12.39 -7.61
N ILE A 95 10.44 13.15 -6.52
CA ILE A 95 9.39 14.07 -6.10
C ILE A 95 9.98 15.47 -6.10
N LYS A 96 9.59 16.25 -7.10
CA LYS A 96 10.05 17.62 -7.30
C LYS A 96 9.47 18.53 -6.24
N HIS A 97 10.31 19.46 -5.78
CA HIS A 97 9.91 20.57 -4.94
C HIS A 97 10.20 21.86 -5.69
N ASN A 98 9.39 22.91 -5.45
CA ASN A 98 9.61 24.24 -6.03
C ASN A 98 10.98 24.83 -5.64
N ILE A 99 11.58 24.31 -4.57
CA ILE A 99 12.94 24.63 -4.09
C ILE A 99 13.81 23.42 -4.42
N LYS A 100 14.77 23.57 -5.34
CA LYS A 100 15.60 22.46 -5.84
C LYS A 100 16.30 21.67 -4.72
N ASP A 101 16.76 22.34 -3.67
CA ASP A 101 17.46 21.70 -2.55
C ASP A 101 16.55 20.90 -1.60
N LYS A 102 15.22 20.93 -1.83
CA LYS A 102 14.22 20.15 -1.07
C LYS A 102 13.56 19.05 -1.90
N GLN A 103 14.22 18.65 -3.00
CA GLN A 103 13.77 17.51 -3.78
C GLN A 103 14.02 16.21 -3.02
N TRP A 104 13.17 15.23 -3.28
CA TRP A 104 13.28 13.89 -2.73
C TRP A 104 13.46 12.89 -3.87
N MET A 105 14.41 11.99 -3.73
CA MET A 105 14.70 10.95 -4.73
C MET A 105 14.83 9.59 -4.05
N MET A 106 14.38 8.54 -4.71
CA MET A 106 14.66 7.16 -4.32
C MET A 106 15.23 6.38 -5.48
N LYS A 107 16.37 5.73 -5.26
CA LYS A 107 16.97 4.79 -6.21
C LYS A 107 16.83 3.37 -5.69
N SER A 108 16.19 2.49 -6.46
CA SER A 108 15.88 1.11 -6.06
C SER A 108 16.47 0.11 -7.05
N THR A 109 16.90 -1.06 -6.57
CA THR A 109 17.15 -2.23 -7.43
C THR A 109 15.88 -2.65 -8.17
N LYS A 110 15.99 -3.41 -9.27
CA LYS A 110 14.82 -3.85 -10.06
C LYS A 110 13.81 -4.70 -9.27
N ASP A 111 14.29 -5.41 -8.26
CA ASP A 111 13.48 -6.22 -7.35
C ASP A 111 13.06 -5.48 -6.07
N PHE A 112 13.45 -4.20 -5.92
CA PHE A 112 13.18 -3.38 -4.75
C PHE A 112 13.73 -3.93 -3.42
N ARG A 113 14.64 -4.92 -3.44
CA ARG A 113 15.28 -5.45 -2.21
C ARG A 113 16.23 -4.45 -1.57
N GLU A 114 16.82 -3.56 -2.34
CA GLU A 114 17.66 -2.47 -1.83
C GLU A 114 17.19 -1.14 -2.41
N SER A 115 16.97 -0.17 -1.53
CA SER A 115 16.61 1.19 -1.92
C SER A 115 17.42 2.23 -1.14
N ARG A 116 17.75 3.33 -1.81
CA ARG A 116 18.38 4.52 -1.19
C ARG A 116 17.45 5.72 -1.38
N ILE A 117 17.07 6.35 -0.28
CA ILE A 117 16.29 7.60 -0.27
C ILE A 117 17.25 8.76 -0.04
N TYR A 118 17.19 9.76 -0.91
CA TYR A 118 17.97 10.99 -0.85
C TYR A 118 17.01 12.14 -0.54
N GLY A 119 17.35 12.93 0.46
CA GLY A 119 16.55 14.06 0.91
C GLY A 119 17.24 14.81 2.06
N LYS A 120 16.61 15.87 2.54
CA LYS A 120 17.10 16.66 3.67
C LYS A 120 16.31 16.34 4.93
N ALA A 121 17.01 16.05 6.02
CA ALA A 121 16.36 15.68 7.28
C ALA A 121 15.67 16.86 7.98
N ASP A 122 16.03 18.10 7.61
CA ASP A 122 15.39 19.32 8.09
C ASP A 122 14.08 19.68 7.37
N ASP A 123 13.67 18.90 6.35
CA ASP A 123 12.39 19.08 5.70
C ASP A 123 11.25 18.70 6.67
N PRO A 124 10.36 19.65 7.05
CA PRO A 124 9.27 19.36 7.99
C PRO A 124 8.28 18.31 7.48
N ARG A 125 8.30 17.98 6.17
CA ARG A 125 7.46 16.95 5.55
C ARG A 125 8.19 15.63 5.30
N MET A 126 9.41 15.44 5.84
CA MET A 126 10.19 14.22 5.70
C MET A 126 9.36 12.95 5.93
N GLY A 127 8.53 12.93 6.97
CA GLY A 127 7.66 11.78 7.27
C GLY A 127 6.70 11.42 6.13
N GLU A 128 6.12 12.41 5.45
CA GLU A 128 5.21 12.20 4.32
C GLU A 128 5.95 11.59 3.12
N PHE A 129 7.12 12.15 2.77
CA PHE A 129 7.92 11.67 1.64
C PHE A 129 8.46 10.26 1.90
N VAL A 130 9.08 10.04 3.06
CA VAL A 130 9.65 8.73 3.43
C VAL A 130 8.54 7.69 3.50
N SER A 131 7.42 7.97 4.19
CA SER A 131 6.30 7.02 4.28
C SER A 131 5.76 6.61 2.91
N TRP A 132 5.57 7.58 2.00
CA TRP A 132 5.09 7.30 0.65
C TRP A 132 6.10 6.50 -0.19
N LEU A 133 7.40 6.83 -0.11
CA LEU A 133 8.44 6.07 -0.79
C LEU A 133 8.54 4.64 -0.27
N LEU A 134 8.43 4.43 1.05
CA LEU A 134 8.37 3.11 1.65
C LEU A 134 7.15 2.31 1.16
N MET A 135 6.00 2.96 0.95
CA MET A 135 4.82 2.32 0.36
C MET A 135 5.10 1.82 -1.06
N VAL A 136 5.80 2.62 -1.88
CA VAL A 136 6.18 2.22 -3.24
C VAL A 136 7.09 1.00 -3.21
N VAL A 137 8.15 1.02 -2.38
CA VAL A 137 9.08 -0.12 -2.21
C VAL A 137 8.32 -1.36 -1.76
N PHE A 138 7.52 -1.23 -0.69
CA PHE A 138 6.79 -2.34 -0.11
C PHE A 138 5.78 -2.95 -1.10
N GLY A 139 5.06 -2.10 -1.84
CA GLY A 139 4.10 -2.52 -2.84
C GLY A 139 4.73 -3.33 -3.98
N GLN A 140 5.98 -3.05 -4.36
CA GLN A 140 6.67 -3.81 -5.42
C GLN A 140 7.33 -5.08 -4.88
N VAL A 141 8.06 -5.00 -3.76
CA VAL A 141 8.75 -6.17 -3.19
C VAL A 141 7.74 -7.25 -2.75
N GLY A 142 6.57 -6.83 -2.24
CA GLY A 142 5.50 -7.75 -1.83
C GLY A 142 5.03 -8.70 -2.92
N LEU A 143 5.08 -8.28 -4.19
CA LEU A 143 4.63 -9.10 -5.32
C LEU A 143 5.42 -10.41 -5.43
N GLN A 144 6.70 -10.40 -5.07
CA GLN A 144 7.56 -11.60 -5.03
C GLN A 144 7.21 -12.55 -3.88
N HIS A 145 6.38 -12.12 -2.93
CA HIS A 145 5.95 -12.85 -1.75
C HIS A 145 4.44 -13.16 -1.74
N ARG A 146 3.81 -13.19 -2.93
CA ARG A 146 2.36 -13.41 -3.11
C ARG A 146 1.51 -12.45 -2.28
N LEU A 147 1.98 -11.20 -2.18
CA LEU A 147 1.41 -10.13 -1.40
C LEU A 147 1.11 -8.96 -2.32
N ILE A 148 -0.15 -8.52 -2.34
CA ILE A 148 -0.60 -7.40 -3.17
C ILE A 148 -1.09 -6.27 -2.28
N LEU A 149 -0.42 -5.12 -2.37
CA LEU A 149 -0.94 -3.85 -1.86
C LEU A 149 -2.08 -3.39 -2.77
N ILE A 150 -3.24 -3.08 -2.19
CA ILE A 150 -4.43 -2.68 -2.95
C ILE A 150 -4.95 -1.33 -2.47
N HIS A 151 -5.49 -0.53 -3.38
CA HIS A 151 -6.19 0.70 -3.04
C HIS A 151 -7.63 0.40 -2.62
N ALA A 152 -7.87 0.33 -1.30
CA ALA A 152 -9.13 -0.14 -0.71
C ALA A 152 -9.38 0.40 0.71
N SER A 153 -10.64 0.35 1.15
CA SER A 153 -11.00 0.46 2.56
C SER A 153 -11.52 -0.88 3.06
N VAL A 154 -11.07 -1.31 4.24
CA VAL A 154 -11.32 -2.66 4.77
C VAL A 154 -12.11 -2.60 6.05
N ILE A 155 -13.27 -3.25 6.04
CA ILE A 155 -14.06 -3.53 7.22
C ILE A 155 -13.84 -4.98 7.64
N VAL A 156 -13.79 -5.18 8.95
CA VAL A 156 -13.73 -6.48 9.60
C VAL A 156 -15.04 -6.71 10.32
N TYR A 157 -15.60 -7.90 10.18
CA TYR A 157 -16.77 -8.37 10.91
C TYR A 157 -16.34 -9.41 11.96
N GLN A 158 -16.86 -9.27 13.18
CA GLN A 158 -16.63 -10.14 14.34
C GLN A 158 -15.14 -10.41 14.64
N GLU A 159 -14.27 -9.45 14.33
CA GLU A 159 -12.81 -9.57 14.44
C GLU A 159 -12.16 -10.73 13.66
N LYS A 160 -12.90 -11.38 12.75
CA LYS A 160 -12.46 -12.63 12.09
C LYS A 160 -12.36 -12.55 10.59
N GLN A 161 -13.22 -11.76 9.95
CA GLN A 161 -13.39 -11.79 8.49
C GLN A 161 -13.40 -10.38 7.90
N GLY A 162 -12.59 -10.15 6.87
CA GLY A 162 -12.42 -8.85 6.22
C GLY A 162 -13.04 -8.79 4.83
N VAL A 163 -13.69 -7.66 4.51
CA VAL A 163 -14.18 -7.32 3.17
C VAL A 163 -13.50 -6.02 2.72
N ALA A 164 -12.95 -6.03 1.50
CA ALA A 164 -12.26 -4.88 0.93
C ALA A 164 -13.15 -4.15 -0.08
N PHE A 165 -13.46 -2.89 0.21
CA PHE A 165 -14.19 -2.01 -0.70
C PHE A 165 -13.21 -1.33 -1.66
N LEU A 166 -13.40 -1.58 -2.95
CA LEU A 166 -12.61 -1.05 -4.06
C LEU A 166 -13.38 0.06 -4.78
N GLY A 167 -12.67 0.92 -5.48
CA GLY A 167 -13.29 1.96 -6.30
C GLY A 167 -12.26 2.98 -6.77
N LYS A 168 -12.64 3.78 -7.76
CA LYS A 168 -11.81 4.93 -8.16
C LYS A 168 -11.67 5.89 -6.98
N SER A 169 -10.63 6.74 -7.02
CA SER A 169 -10.53 7.83 -6.05
C SER A 169 -11.81 8.68 -6.13
N GLY A 170 -12.39 9.03 -4.97
CA GLY A 170 -13.65 9.76 -4.89
C GLY A 170 -14.95 8.93 -4.98
N THR A 171 -14.90 7.62 -5.28
CA THR A 171 -16.14 6.81 -5.38
C THR A 171 -16.85 6.59 -4.04
N GLY A 172 -16.17 6.78 -2.90
CA GLY A 172 -16.78 6.73 -1.57
C GLY A 172 -16.44 5.51 -0.71
N LYS A 173 -15.29 4.83 -0.93
CA LYS A 173 -14.84 3.66 -0.15
C LYS A 173 -14.91 3.86 1.37
N SER A 174 -14.32 4.94 1.86
CA SER A 174 -14.31 5.30 3.29
C SER A 174 -15.71 5.67 3.79
N THR A 175 -16.53 6.31 2.95
CA THR A 175 -17.95 6.57 3.26
C THR A 175 -18.72 5.27 3.44
N HIS A 176 -18.53 4.29 2.55
CA HIS A 176 -19.18 2.98 2.64
C HIS A 176 -18.75 2.21 3.89
N SER A 177 -17.46 2.25 4.22
CA SER A 177 -16.94 1.63 5.45
C SER A 177 -17.53 2.28 6.70
N ARG A 178 -17.69 3.60 6.71
CA ARG A 178 -18.38 4.32 7.79
C ARG A 178 -19.86 3.94 7.91
N LEU A 179 -20.56 3.74 6.80
CA LEU A 179 -21.95 3.25 6.83
C LEU A 179 -22.03 1.85 7.46
N TRP A 180 -21.07 0.97 7.19
CA TRP A 180 -20.95 -0.31 7.90
C TRP A 180 -20.78 -0.11 9.40
N LEU A 181 -19.82 0.70 9.82
CA LEU A 181 -19.56 0.98 11.25
C LEU A 181 -20.77 1.58 11.98
N GLN A 182 -21.61 2.34 11.27
CA GLN A 182 -22.79 3.00 11.85
C GLN A 182 -24.01 2.09 11.93
N HIS A 183 -24.14 1.11 11.03
CA HIS A 183 -25.40 0.39 10.83
C HIS A 183 -25.29 -1.12 10.97
N ILE A 184 -24.09 -1.69 11.01
CA ILE A 184 -23.86 -3.13 11.14
C ILE A 184 -23.04 -3.38 12.40
N PRO A 185 -23.60 -4.08 13.41
CA PRO A 185 -22.91 -4.35 14.66
C PRO A 185 -21.68 -5.24 14.46
N ASP A 186 -20.78 -5.23 15.44
CA ASP A 186 -19.55 -6.03 15.45
C ASP A 186 -18.62 -5.80 14.25
N THR A 187 -18.64 -4.57 13.72
CA THR A 187 -17.77 -4.15 12.62
C THR A 187 -16.67 -3.20 13.10
N ALA A 188 -15.49 -3.32 12.49
CA ALA A 188 -14.35 -2.45 12.77
C ALA A 188 -13.57 -2.14 11.49
N LEU A 189 -13.01 -0.92 11.41
CA LEU A 189 -12.10 -0.55 10.33
C LEU A 189 -10.73 -1.20 10.54
N LEU A 190 -10.18 -1.87 9.54
CA LEU A 190 -8.81 -2.42 9.60
C LEU A 190 -7.78 -1.49 8.96
N ASN A 191 -8.12 -0.89 7.81
CA ASN A 191 -7.29 0.06 7.08
C ASN A 191 -8.18 0.82 6.08
N ASP A 192 -7.82 2.07 5.74
CA ASP A 192 -8.59 2.93 4.85
C ASP A 192 -7.67 3.66 3.84
N ASP A 193 -6.86 2.92 3.08
CA ASP A 193 -6.36 3.33 1.75
C ASP A 193 -5.53 2.23 1.09
N ASN A 194 -4.53 1.68 1.81
CA ASN A 194 -3.52 0.78 1.26
C ASN A 194 -3.35 -0.49 2.12
N PRO A 195 -4.42 -1.29 2.32
CA PRO A 195 -4.30 -2.61 2.93
C PRO A 195 -3.53 -3.57 2.02
N VAL A 196 -3.22 -4.74 2.58
CA VAL A 196 -2.54 -5.82 1.88
C VAL A 196 -3.38 -7.07 1.89
N VAL A 197 -3.48 -7.73 0.73
CA VAL A 197 -3.97 -9.11 0.63
C VAL A 197 -2.79 -10.03 0.35
N ARG A 198 -2.70 -11.14 1.08
CA ARG A 198 -1.61 -12.12 0.94
C ARG A 198 -2.19 -13.52 0.79
N LEU A 199 -1.63 -14.28 -0.15
CA LEU A 199 -1.82 -15.73 -0.24
C LEU A 199 -0.71 -16.41 0.57
N GLU A 200 -1.09 -17.01 1.69
CA GLU A 200 -0.17 -17.65 2.63
C GLU A 200 0.43 -18.96 2.07
N GLU A 201 1.45 -19.49 2.73
CA GLU A 201 2.08 -20.77 2.39
C GLU A 201 1.12 -21.96 2.54
N ASP A 202 0.20 -21.90 3.49
CA ASP A 202 -0.84 -22.91 3.69
C ASP A 202 -2.07 -22.73 2.78
N GLY A 203 -2.00 -21.81 1.82
CA GLY A 203 -3.07 -21.54 0.86
C GLY A 203 -4.19 -20.63 1.37
N ARG A 204 -4.20 -20.24 2.65
CA ARG A 204 -5.19 -19.29 3.16
C ARG A 204 -4.95 -17.89 2.60
N ILE A 205 -6.04 -17.14 2.43
CA ILE A 205 -5.98 -15.76 2.00
C ILE A 205 -6.32 -14.85 3.17
N MET A 206 -5.38 -13.98 3.49
CA MET A 206 -5.46 -13.09 4.64
C MET A 206 -5.39 -11.63 4.17
N ILE A 207 -6.14 -10.76 4.85
CA ILE A 207 -6.05 -9.31 4.66
C ILE A 207 -5.47 -8.65 5.90
N TYR A 208 -4.59 -7.68 5.67
CA TYR A 208 -3.78 -7.03 6.68
C TYR A 208 -4.02 -5.53 6.70
N GLY A 209 -4.01 -4.96 7.89
CA GLY A 209 -3.77 -3.53 8.06
C GLY A 209 -2.30 -3.20 7.83
N THR A 210 -2.04 -1.95 7.44
CA THR A 210 -0.71 -1.44 7.10
C THR A 210 -0.47 -0.07 7.76
N PRO A 211 0.77 0.44 7.77
CA PRO A 211 1.06 1.79 8.24
C PRO A 211 0.61 2.89 7.26
N TRP A 212 0.00 2.53 6.12
CA TRP A 212 -0.48 3.45 5.12
C TRP A 212 -2.02 3.45 5.12
N SER A 213 -2.59 4.56 5.57
CA SER A 213 -4.03 4.80 5.59
C SER A 213 -4.28 6.21 5.06
N GLY A 214 -5.49 6.44 4.56
CA GLY A 214 -5.89 7.67 3.90
C GLY A 214 -6.28 8.73 4.93
N LYS A 215 -7.37 9.44 4.66
CA LYS A 215 -7.84 10.53 5.53
C LYS A 215 -8.22 10.07 6.93
N THR A 216 -8.58 8.80 7.10
CA THR A 216 -8.87 8.20 8.41
C THR A 216 -7.61 7.54 8.94
N PRO A 217 -6.97 8.05 10.01
CA PRO A 217 -5.84 7.37 10.63
C PRO A 217 -6.26 5.99 11.16
N CYS A 218 -5.71 4.92 10.58
CA CYS A 218 -6.04 3.55 10.94
C CYS A 218 -4.83 2.63 10.66
N TYR A 219 -3.89 2.59 11.62
CA TYR A 219 -2.60 1.90 11.48
C TYR A 219 -2.56 0.63 12.35
N LYS A 220 -3.30 -0.39 11.92
CA LYS A 220 -3.49 -1.62 12.70
C LYS A 220 -2.58 -2.73 12.20
N ASN A 221 -1.64 -3.17 13.04
CA ASN A 221 -0.89 -4.40 12.82
C ASN A 221 -1.75 -5.62 13.21
N LYS A 222 -2.80 -5.88 12.42
CA LYS A 222 -3.74 -6.98 12.58
C LYS A 222 -4.00 -7.64 11.23
N ARG A 223 -4.39 -8.91 11.26
CA ARG A 223 -4.82 -9.68 10.09
C ARG A 223 -6.08 -10.47 10.38
N VAL A 224 -6.88 -10.70 9.36
CA VAL A 224 -8.11 -11.50 9.42
C VAL A 224 -8.26 -12.33 8.15
N GLU A 225 -9.11 -13.37 8.20
CA GLU A 225 -9.46 -14.14 7.00
C GLU A 225 -10.08 -13.20 5.97
N PHE A 226 -9.64 -13.29 4.72
CA PHE A 226 -10.16 -12.41 3.69
C PHE A 226 -11.37 -13.05 3.01
N LYS A 227 -12.54 -12.41 3.13
CA LYS A 227 -13.77 -12.91 2.50
C LYS A 227 -13.96 -12.47 1.07
N GLY A 228 -13.45 -11.31 0.70
CA GLY A 228 -13.49 -10.88 -0.69
C GLY A 228 -13.56 -9.39 -0.91
N PHE A 229 -13.74 -9.06 -2.19
CA PHE A 229 -13.74 -7.71 -2.71
C PHE A 229 -15.15 -7.25 -3.02
N VAL A 230 -15.40 -5.95 -2.86
CA VAL A 230 -16.59 -5.28 -3.39
C VAL A 230 -16.16 -4.03 -4.13
N ARG A 231 -16.33 -4.01 -5.45
CA ARG A 231 -16.13 -2.82 -6.26
C ARG A 231 -17.36 -1.92 -6.16
N LEU A 232 -17.16 -0.69 -5.70
CA LEU A 232 -18.21 0.31 -5.60
C LEU A 232 -18.32 1.08 -6.92
N GLU A 233 -19.56 1.39 -7.28
CA GLU A 233 -19.94 2.30 -8.35
C GLU A 233 -21.09 3.20 -7.87
N GLN A 234 -21.01 4.50 -8.14
CA GLN A 234 -22.10 5.42 -7.78
C GLN A 234 -23.26 5.25 -8.75
N ALA A 235 -24.46 5.02 -8.22
CA ALA A 235 -25.67 4.80 -9.01
C ALA A 235 -26.90 5.39 -8.31
N PRO A 236 -28.00 5.66 -9.03
CA PRO A 236 -29.25 6.14 -8.43
C PRO A 236 -30.03 5.05 -7.69
N HIS A 237 -29.43 3.87 -7.47
CA HIS A 237 -30.04 2.71 -6.86
C HIS A 237 -28.98 1.85 -6.16
N ASN A 238 -29.41 0.92 -5.31
CA ASN A 238 -28.54 -0.08 -4.69
C ASN A 238 -28.74 -1.44 -5.38
N ARG A 239 -27.69 -1.97 -6.00
CA ARG A 239 -27.70 -3.30 -6.63
C ARG A 239 -26.34 -3.98 -6.47
N PHE A 240 -26.37 -5.18 -5.90
CA PHE A 240 -25.19 -6.02 -5.74
C PHE A 240 -25.20 -7.15 -6.76
N THR A 241 -24.05 -7.40 -7.38
CA THR A 241 -23.85 -8.48 -8.35
C THR A 241 -22.55 -9.23 -8.07
N TRP A 242 -22.60 -10.55 -8.09
CA TRP A 242 -21.39 -11.38 -8.00
C TRP A 242 -20.66 -11.43 -9.34
N LYS A 243 -19.33 -11.42 -9.26
CA LYS A 243 -18.40 -11.55 -10.38
C LYS A 243 -17.71 -12.90 -10.31
N LYS A 244 -17.42 -13.48 -11.48
CA LYS A 244 -16.78 -14.79 -11.62
C LYS A 244 -15.77 -14.78 -12.76
N GLY A 245 -14.76 -15.64 -12.66
CA GLY A 245 -13.73 -15.83 -13.68
C GLY A 245 -13.08 -14.50 -14.09
N MET A 246 -13.05 -14.23 -15.40
CA MET A 246 -12.41 -13.04 -15.94
C MET A 246 -13.04 -11.73 -15.44
N GLU A 247 -14.34 -11.70 -15.14
CA GLU A 247 -14.97 -10.50 -14.59
C GLU A 247 -14.41 -10.15 -13.21
N SER A 248 -14.10 -11.15 -12.38
CA SER A 248 -13.50 -10.94 -11.06
C SER A 248 -12.11 -10.31 -11.20
N LEU A 249 -11.29 -10.83 -12.12
CA LEU A 249 -9.96 -10.30 -12.38
C LEU A 249 -10.01 -8.83 -12.82
N VAL A 250 -10.85 -8.51 -13.82
CA VAL A 250 -10.99 -7.14 -14.35
C VAL A 250 -11.57 -6.18 -13.29
N THR A 251 -12.40 -6.68 -12.38
CA THR A 251 -12.99 -5.89 -11.29
C THR A 251 -11.94 -5.45 -10.26
N VAL A 252 -10.99 -6.32 -9.93
CA VAL A 252 -10.00 -6.10 -8.86
C VAL A 252 -8.69 -5.48 -9.38
N LEU A 253 -8.21 -5.91 -10.56
CA LEU A 253 -6.93 -5.52 -11.15
C LEU A 253 -6.63 -4.01 -11.16
N PRO A 254 -7.59 -3.10 -11.39
CA PRO A 254 -7.32 -1.66 -11.37
C PRO A 254 -6.94 -1.12 -9.98
N SER A 255 -7.28 -1.84 -8.91
CA SER A 255 -6.96 -1.45 -7.53
C SER A 255 -5.63 -2.04 -7.03
N CYS A 256 -5.00 -2.95 -7.78
CA CYS A 256 -3.72 -3.54 -7.39
C CYS A 256 -2.54 -2.62 -7.74
N THR A 257 -1.61 -2.48 -6.82
CA THR A 257 -0.37 -1.71 -6.99
C THR A 257 0.70 -2.57 -7.66
N ALA A 258 1.15 -2.19 -8.86
CA ALA A 258 2.27 -2.81 -9.56
C ALA A 258 2.82 -1.86 -10.65
N LEU A 259 4.13 -1.94 -10.94
CA LEU A 259 4.71 -1.31 -12.12
C LEU A 259 4.28 -2.06 -13.39
N ARG A 260 3.21 -1.59 -14.04
CA ARG A 260 2.55 -2.31 -15.15
C ARG A 260 3.40 -2.53 -16.40
N TRP A 261 4.43 -1.72 -16.61
CA TRP A 261 5.36 -1.89 -17.75
C TRP A 261 6.51 -2.87 -17.45
N ASN A 262 6.75 -3.19 -16.17
CA ASN A 262 7.75 -4.19 -15.80
C ASN A 262 7.09 -5.57 -15.86
N LYS A 263 7.53 -6.39 -16.81
CA LYS A 263 6.93 -7.70 -17.07
C LYS A 263 6.97 -8.62 -15.86
N ASP A 264 8.08 -8.65 -15.12
CA ASP A 264 8.26 -9.59 -14.01
C ASP A 264 7.37 -9.23 -12.83
N LEU A 265 7.35 -7.96 -12.42
CA LEU A 265 6.49 -7.47 -11.35
C LEU A 265 5.01 -7.57 -11.72
N PHE A 266 4.66 -7.20 -12.96
CA PHE A 266 3.27 -7.26 -13.40
C PHE A 266 2.77 -8.72 -13.48
N ASN A 267 3.58 -9.64 -14.00
CA ASN A 267 3.25 -11.06 -14.02
C ASN A 267 3.10 -11.63 -12.61
N ALA A 268 4.03 -11.36 -11.69
CA ALA A 268 3.94 -11.80 -10.30
C ALA A 268 2.64 -11.32 -9.62
N MET A 269 2.25 -10.07 -9.89
CA MET A 269 0.98 -9.51 -9.41
C MET A 269 -0.22 -10.23 -10.05
N THR A 270 -0.26 -10.40 -11.37
CA THR A 270 -1.41 -11.03 -12.04
C THR A 270 -1.56 -12.51 -11.70
N ASP A 271 -0.45 -13.24 -11.54
CA ASP A 271 -0.45 -14.66 -11.16
C ASP A 271 -0.97 -14.85 -9.74
N THR A 272 -0.55 -13.97 -8.82
CA THR A 272 -1.09 -13.93 -7.45
C THR A 272 -2.57 -13.54 -7.48
N LEU A 273 -2.93 -12.51 -8.24
CA LEU A 273 -4.30 -12.01 -8.29
C LEU A 273 -5.27 -13.05 -8.85
N SER A 274 -4.88 -13.81 -9.88
CA SER A 274 -5.69 -14.90 -10.43
C SER A 274 -6.02 -15.93 -9.36
N GLN A 275 -5.01 -16.39 -8.60
CA GLN A 275 -5.21 -17.35 -7.51
C GLN A 275 -6.09 -16.79 -6.39
N LEU A 276 -6.00 -15.48 -6.11
CA LEU A 276 -6.84 -14.82 -5.10
C LEU A 276 -8.31 -14.80 -5.54
N VAL A 277 -8.61 -14.33 -6.75
CA VAL A 277 -9.99 -14.16 -7.22
C VAL A 277 -10.71 -15.48 -7.51
N ASP A 278 -9.97 -16.58 -7.65
CA ASP A 278 -10.53 -17.93 -7.76
C ASP A 278 -10.98 -18.49 -6.40
N GLN A 279 -10.48 -17.94 -5.29
CA GLN A 279 -10.71 -18.46 -3.94
C GLN A 279 -11.55 -17.53 -3.04
N VAL A 280 -11.62 -16.23 -3.36
CA VAL A 280 -12.43 -15.26 -2.61
C VAL A 280 -13.59 -14.73 -3.42
N ASN A 281 -14.60 -14.23 -2.73
CA ASN A 281 -15.76 -13.65 -3.39
C ASN A 281 -15.43 -12.29 -4.02
N VAL A 282 -15.97 -12.00 -5.19
CA VAL A 282 -15.82 -10.68 -5.83
C VAL A 282 -17.20 -10.13 -6.18
N GLY A 283 -17.59 -9.05 -5.51
CA GLY A 283 -18.84 -8.34 -5.74
C GLY A 283 -18.64 -7.03 -6.48
N HIS A 284 -19.71 -6.60 -7.14
CA HIS A 284 -19.87 -5.26 -7.67
C HIS A 284 -21.15 -4.65 -7.09
N LEU A 285 -21.02 -3.50 -6.44
CA LEU A 285 -22.11 -2.78 -5.80
C LEU A 285 -22.27 -1.41 -6.46
N GLU A 286 -23.34 -1.28 -7.22
CA GLU A 286 -23.91 0.01 -7.59
C GLU A 286 -24.67 0.55 -6.38
N CYS A 287 -24.35 1.75 -5.91
CA CYS A 287 -24.92 2.26 -4.65
C CYS A 287 -25.13 3.77 -4.56
N LEU A 288 -26.15 4.10 -3.78
CA LEU A 288 -26.33 5.36 -3.07
C LEU A 288 -25.50 5.35 -1.77
N PRO A 289 -25.06 6.50 -1.24
CA PRO A 289 -24.30 6.57 0.02
C PRO A 289 -25.25 6.49 1.24
N ASN A 290 -26.01 5.40 1.39
CA ASN A 290 -27.00 5.21 2.45
C ASN A 290 -26.83 3.88 3.19
N ALA A 291 -27.55 3.72 4.31
CA ALA A 291 -27.49 2.51 5.14
C ALA A 291 -27.85 1.23 4.36
N ASP A 292 -28.82 1.30 3.46
CA ASP A 292 -29.26 0.16 2.65
C ASP A 292 -28.13 -0.43 1.79
N ALA A 293 -27.23 0.40 1.26
CA ALA A 293 -26.08 -0.07 0.50
C ALA A 293 -25.13 -0.92 1.36
N ALA A 294 -24.87 -0.48 2.60
CA ALA A 294 -24.06 -1.23 3.56
C ALA A 294 -24.73 -2.57 3.89
N GLN A 295 -26.02 -2.54 4.22
CA GLN A 295 -26.82 -3.73 4.52
C GLN A 295 -26.82 -4.74 3.36
N ILE A 296 -27.05 -4.30 2.13
CA ILE A 296 -27.04 -5.19 0.95
C ILE A 296 -25.69 -5.91 0.81
N SER A 297 -24.58 -5.17 0.93
CA SER A 297 -23.24 -5.79 0.85
C SER A 297 -22.96 -6.72 2.03
N TYR A 298 -23.47 -6.41 3.23
CA TYR A 298 -23.33 -7.26 4.40
C TYR A 298 -24.06 -8.58 4.23
N LYS A 299 -25.34 -8.51 3.86
CA LYS A 299 -26.17 -9.68 3.62
C LYS A 299 -25.54 -10.58 2.56
N ALA A 300 -25.07 -10.01 1.45
CA ALA A 300 -24.41 -10.79 0.40
C ALA A 300 -23.24 -11.65 0.93
N PHE A 301 -22.43 -11.14 1.86
CA PHE A 301 -21.25 -11.85 2.36
C PHE A 301 -21.50 -12.72 3.60
N PHE A 302 -22.47 -12.36 4.44
CA PHE A 302 -22.59 -12.91 5.80
C PHE A 302 -23.98 -13.44 6.16
N GLU A 303 -25.00 -13.20 5.32
CA GLU A 303 -26.30 -13.84 5.45
C GLU A 303 -26.51 -14.77 4.25
N GLU A 304 -26.71 -16.06 4.50
CA GLU A 304 -26.99 -17.03 3.43
C GLU A 304 -28.26 -16.59 2.66
N GLN A 305 -28.19 -16.62 1.33
CA GLN A 305 -29.42 -16.68 0.55
C GLN A 305 -30.01 -18.08 0.77
N SER A 306 -31.02 -18.14 1.65
CA SER A 306 -31.87 -19.33 1.83
C SER A 306 -32.55 -19.74 0.53
#